data_AF-A0A811K2K5-F1
#
_entry.id   AF-A0A811K2K5-F1
#
_cell.length_a   1.000
_cell.length_b   1.000
_cell.length_c   1.000
_cell.angle_alpha   90.00
_cell.angle_beta   90.00
_cell.angle_gamma   90.00
#
_symmetry.space_group_name_H-M   'P 1'
#
loop_
_entity.id
_entity.type
_entity.pdbx_description
1 polymer ?
#
loop_
_entity_poly.entity_id
_entity_poly.type
_entity_poly.pdbx_seq_one_letter_code
_entity_poly.pdbx_strand_id
1 'polypeptide(L)'
;MNPVNSHVYIVDGCVYRRNIPVERIYDHEQKQGNVKDFDSDGSDVDEGNVNVDAYEYEERQEDHEVDESGRISYDSDKKSWMGKAYVPDLLMGRFIGTKAMNKKKMEESTRCNIQIPQKGSSSPVVIYSTVGKSCVESCLDQIELFLCTQRERSGPSHFVSLPLNVEPIMSNYEKFKEEVSTVAIIDPNIWVLRGKLHLTLSIMTLFDDNEVEKIGKRIDELVETKIRALLKNKPMKVSIKGLGHFGDEDGTETRVLFAKPSGDKLNEVRKLVYDALREMDLGKKIKNDGTVLHMTLAKVWSKEQVFDTSEVLAKFANFDFGCVDVAELRICLMHQLDSNSGTYQISYVSLLS
;
A
#
# COMPACT_ATOMS: atom_id res chain seq x y z
N MET A 1 -2.31 5.06 -37.43
CA MET A 1 -3.09 6.04 -36.65
C MET A 1 -3.43 5.36 -35.34
N ASN A 2 -2.79 5.79 -34.25
CA ASN A 2 -2.98 5.22 -32.91
C ASN A 2 -4.37 5.61 -32.38
N PRO A 3 -5.15 4.67 -31.81
CA PRO A 3 -6.32 5.04 -31.05
C PRO A 3 -5.85 5.67 -29.73
N VAL A 4 -6.33 6.88 -29.50
CA VAL A 4 -6.05 7.72 -28.34
C VAL A 4 -6.56 7.01 -27.08
N ASN A 5 -5.65 6.87 -26.11
CA ASN A 5 -5.87 6.31 -24.78
C ASN A 5 -6.95 7.15 -24.06
N SER A 6 -8.14 6.59 -23.83
CA SER A 6 -9.37 7.28 -23.43
C SER A 6 -9.41 7.85 -21.99
N HIS A 7 -8.26 8.01 -21.32
CA HIS A 7 -8.22 8.32 -19.88
C HIS A 7 -7.22 9.41 -19.47
N VAL A 8 -6.63 10.12 -20.44
CA VAL A 8 -5.69 11.21 -20.18
C VAL A 8 -6.29 12.53 -20.67
N TYR A 9 -6.32 13.55 -19.81
CA TYR A 9 -6.72 14.90 -20.18
C TYR A 9 -5.70 15.92 -19.67
N ILE A 10 -5.57 17.03 -20.41
CA ILE A 10 -4.60 18.08 -20.12
C ILE A 10 -5.38 19.30 -19.63
N VAL A 11 -5.00 19.81 -18.47
CA VAL A 11 -5.48 21.10 -17.92
C VAL A 11 -4.26 21.93 -17.58
N ASP A 12 -4.18 23.15 -18.11
CA ASP A 12 -3.07 24.09 -17.86
C ASP A 12 -1.65 23.55 -18.11
N GLY A 13 -1.51 22.64 -19.09
CA GLY A 13 -0.22 22.02 -19.42
C GLY A 13 0.18 20.86 -18.51
N CYS A 14 -0.61 20.56 -17.48
CA CYS A 14 -0.44 19.40 -16.61
C CYS A 14 -1.26 18.22 -17.14
N VAL A 15 -0.65 17.02 -17.11
CA VAL A 15 -1.25 15.77 -17.60
C VAL A 15 -1.96 15.07 -16.45
N TYR A 16 -3.29 14.94 -16.54
CA TYR A 16 -4.12 14.27 -15.55
C TYR A 16 -4.62 12.94 -16.10
N ARG A 17 -4.63 11.91 -15.26
CA ARG A 17 -5.26 10.62 -15.55
C ARG A 17 -6.45 10.42 -14.62
N ARG A 18 -7.62 10.09 -15.17
CA ARG A 18 -8.81 9.80 -14.36
C ARG A 18 -8.62 8.47 -13.63
N ASN A 19 -8.66 8.48 -12.31
CA ASN A 19 -8.78 7.25 -11.51
C ASN A 19 -10.15 6.61 -11.80
N ILE A 20 -10.13 5.37 -12.29
CA ILE A 20 -11.34 4.56 -12.40
C ILE A 20 -11.58 3.98 -11.00
N PRO A 21 -12.79 4.10 -10.42
CA PRO A 21 -13.12 3.45 -9.16
C PRO A 21 -12.78 1.96 -9.25
N VAL A 22 -11.95 1.48 -8.34
CA VAL A 22 -11.56 0.06 -8.33
C VAL A 22 -12.72 -0.73 -7.74
N GLU A 23 -13.44 -1.50 -8.58
CA GLU A 23 -14.27 -2.59 -8.07
C GLU A 23 -13.34 -3.64 -7.44
N ARG A 24 -13.19 -3.55 -6.12
CA ARG A 24 -12.37 -4.49 -5.34
C ARG A 24 -13.17 -5.78 -5.20
N ILE A 25 -12.92 -6.73 -6.10
CA ILE A 25 -13.34 -8.12 -5.90
C ILE A 25 -12.42 -8.68 -4.83
N TYR A 26 -12.90 -8.68 -3.58
CA TYR A 26 -12.33 -9.53 -2.56
C TYR A 26 -12.77 -10.95 -2.88
N ASP A 27 -11.82 -11.82 -3.22
CA ASP A 27 -12.08 -13.26 -3.35
C ASP A 27 -12.60 -13.78 -2.01
N HIS A 28 -13.92 -13.96 -1.92
CA HIS A 28 -14.57 -14.78 -0.91
C HIS A 28 -14.54 -16.28 -1.27
N GLU A 29 -13.83 -16.68 -2.33
CA GLU A 29 -13.68 -18.08 -2.68
C GLU A 29 -12.71 -18.81 -1.73
N GLN A 30 -13.29 -19.34 -0.66
CA GLN A 30 -12.78 -20.54 -0.01
C GLN A 30 -12.72 -21.69 -1.03
N LYS A 31 -11.60 -21.83 -1.74
CA LYS A 31 -11.24 -23.12 -2.35
C LYS A 31 -10.35 -23.87 -1.37
N GLN A 32 -10.89 -25.00 -0.92
CA GLN A 32 -10.30 -25.95 0.03
C GLN A 32 -8.88 -26.33 -0.38
N GLY A 33 -7.92 -25.82 0.39
CA GLY A 33 -6.55 -26.32 0.46
C GLY A 33 -6.10 -26.13 1.91
N ASN A 34 -5.98 -27.24 2.64
CA ASN A 34 -5.59 -27.28 4.05
C ASN A 34 -4.34 -26.45 4.32
N VAL A 35 -4.48 -25.33 5.03
CA VAL A 35 -3.50 -24.86 6.01
C VAL A 35 -4.28 -24.41 7.24
N LYS A 36 -4.37 -25.31 8.22
CA LYS A 36 -4.69 -24.94 9.60
C LYS A 36 -3.45 -24.30 10.19
N ASP A 37 -3.61 -23.07 10.68
CA ASP A 37 -3.13 -22.58 11.97
C ASP A 37 -3.07 -21.05 11.93
N PHE A 38 -4.25 -20.45 12.15
CA PHE A 38 -4.35 -19.14 12.77
C PHE A 38 -5.54 -19.25 13.70
N ASP A 39 -5.29 -19.32 15.00
CA ASP A 39 -6.35 -19.31 16.01
C ASP A 39 -7.15 -18.02 15.87
N SER A 40 -8.25 -18.13 15.11
CA SER A 40 -9.28 -17.14 14.99
C SER A 40 -10.26 -17.35 16.14
N ASP A 41 -10.18 -16.50 17.15
CA ASP A 41 -11.41 -16.12 17.85
C ASP A 41 -12.12 -15.10 16.95
N GLY A 42 -12.78 -15.64 15.93
CA GLY A 42 -13.59 -14.93 14.96
C GLY A 42 -14.95 -15.61 14.95
N SER A 43 -15.84 -15.12 15.80
CA SER A 43 -17.26 -15.44 15.67
C SER A 43 -17.75 -14.90 14.33
N ASP A 44 -18.45 -15.76 13.60
CA ASP A 44 -19.11 -15.46 12.34
C ASP A 44 -19.88 -14.14 12.43
N VAL A 45 -19.50 -13.17 11.59
CA VAL A 45 -20.22 -11.91 11.48
C VAL A 45 -21.43 -12.16 10.59
N ASP A 46 -22.54 -12.48 11.23
CA ASP A 46 -23.88 -12.40 10.64
C ASP A 46 -24.06 -10.97 10.09
N GLU A 47 -24.26 -10.82 8.78
CA GLU A 47 -24.66 -9.56 8.12
C GLU A 47 -26.10 -9.18 8.48
N GLY A 48 -26.42 -9.18 9.78
CA GLY A 48 -27.66 -8.62 10.28
C GLY A 48 -27.62 -7.10 10.13
N ASN A 49 -28.62 -6.54 9.43
CA ASN A 49 -28.88 -5.10 9.38
C ASN A 49 -28.96 -4.53 10.81
N VAL A 50 -27.85 -3.99 11.32
CA VAL A 50 -27.83 -3.23 12.58
C VAL A 50 -28.35 -1.84 12.26
N ASN A 51 -29.54 -1.52 12.77
CA ASN A 51 -30.14 -0.18 12.66
C ASN A 51 -29.34 0.77 13.57
N VAL A 52 -28.27 1.35 13.05
CA VAL A 52 -27.56 2.48 13.67
C VAL A 52 -28.13 3.72 13.03
N ASP A 53 -28.59 4.68 13.85
CA ASP A 53 -29.06 5.98 13.35
C ASP A 53 -27.90 6.67 12.62
N ALA A 54 -27.89 6.54 11.29
CA ALA A 54 -26.88 7.13 10.43
C ALA A 54 -27.23 8.59 10.18
N TYR A 55 -26.24 9.48 10.29
CA TYR A 55 -26.44 10.90 10.06
C TYR A 55 -26.11 11.27 8.60
N GLU A 56 -26.81 12.26 8.06
CA GLU A 56 -26.53 12.84 6.75
C GLU A 56 -25.57 14.02 6.93
N TYR A 57 -24.47 14.06 6.17
CA TYR A 57 -23.46 15.11 6.31
C TYR A 57 -23.93 16.38 5.59
N GLU A 58 -24.22 17.44 6.34
CA GLU A 58 -24.42 18.79 5.80
C GLU A 58 -23.12 19.59 5.96
N GLU A 59 -22.58 20.09 4.84
CA GLU A 59 -21.40 20.95 4.85
C GLU A 59 -21.80 22.34 5.34
N ARG A 60 -21.84 22.51 6.65
CA ARG A 60 -22.15 23.79 7.29
C ARG A 60 -20.87 24.62 7.43
N GLN A 61 -20.87 25.84 6.90
CA GLN A 61 -19.86 26.84 7.24
C GLN A 61 -20.11 27.26 8.69
N GLU A 62 -19.40 26.65 9.63
CA GLU A 62 -19.54 26.93 11.06
C GLU A 62 -18.31 27.69 11.57
N ASP A 63 -18.55 28.89 12.13
CA ASP A 63 -17.57 29.71 12.86
C ASP A 63 -17.27 29.08 14.24
N HIS A 64 -16.66 27.89 14.26
CA HIS A 64 -16.30 27.22 15.51
C HIS A 64 -14.89 27.59 15.98
N GLU A 65 -14.72 27.82 17.29
CA GLU A 65 -13.40 27.86 17.91
C GLU A 65 -12.79 26.45 17.85
N VAL A 66 -11.82 26.27 16.97
CA VAL A 66 -11.06 25.04 16.80
C VAL A 66 -9.81 25.12 17.65
N ASP A 67 -9.42 24.00 18.27
CA ASP A 67 -8.16 23.93 18.99
C ASP A 67 -6.93 24.04 18.06
N GLU A 68 -5.74 24.23 18.65
CA GLU A 68 -4.48 24.37 17.90
C GLU A 68 -4.19 23.17 16.96
N SER A 69 -4.81 22.01 17.23
CA SER A 69 -4.63 20.81 16.41
C SER A 69 -5.59 20.75 15.21
N GLY A 70 -6.62 21.58 15.17
CA GLY A 70 -7.67 21.50 14.16
C GLY A 70 -8.66 20.35 14.35
N ARG A 71 -8.46 19.48 15.34
CA ARG A 71 -9.16 18.18 15.47
C ARG A 71 -10.42 18.26 16.31
N ILE A 72 -10.48 19.20 17.25
CA ILE A 72 -11.58 19.33 18.20
C ILE A 72 -12.08 20.76 18.22
N SER A 73 -13.40 20.91 18.21
CA SER A 73 -14.09 22.19 18.28
C SER A 73 -15.15 22.16 19.39
N TYR A 74 -15.58 23.33 19.83
CA TYR A 74 -16.71 23.44 20.75
C TYR A 74 -17.95 23.96 20.02
N ASP A 75 -19.04 23.18 20.07
CA ASP A 75 -20.36 23.56 19.59
C ASP A 75 -21.10 24.27 20.73
N SER A 76 -21.23 25.60 20.62
CA SER A 76 -21.88 26.45 21.63
C SER A 76 -23.38 26.19 21.75
N ASP A 77 -24.03 25.80 20.66
CA ASP A 77 -25.47 25.58 20.61
C ASP A 77 -25.84 24.28 21.29
N LYS A 78 -25.06 23.22 21.03
CA LYS A 78 -25.20 21.90 21.68
C LYS A 78 -24.49 21.81 23.03
N LYS A 79 -23.72 22.84 23.40
CA LYS A 79 -22.86 22.89 24.60
C LYS A 79 -21.98 21.65 24.71
N SER A 80 -21.36 21.25 23.60
CA SER A 80 -20.62 19.98 23.49
C SER A 80 -19.31 20.16 22.75
N TRP A 81 -18.30 19.40 23.17
CA TRP A 81 -17.07 19.23 22.40
C TRP A 81 -17.31 18.26 21.25
N MET A 82 -16.78 18.58 20.07
CA MET A 82 -16.94 17.82 18.84
C MET A 82 -15.57 17.48 18.23
N GLY A 83 -15.39 16.23 17.83
CA GLY A 83 -14.25 15.77 17.04
C GLY A 83 -14.69 14.99 15.80
N LYS A 84 -13.84 14.95 14.77
CA LYS A 84 -14.07 14.15 13.56
C LYS A 84 -12.94 13.15 13.37
N ALA A 85 -13.27 11.90 13.06
CA ALA A 85 -12.30 10.85 12.77
C ALA A 85 -12.65 10.15 11.45
N TYR A 86 -11.63 9.83 10.67
CA TYR A 86 -11.82 9.05 9.44
C TYR A 86 -11.75 7.55 9.76
N VAL A 87 -12.76 6.79 9.37
CA VAL A 87 -12.77 5.33 9.44
C VAL A 87 -13.05 4.80 8.04
N PRO A 88 -12.14 4.02 7.43
CA PRO A 88 -12.36 3.44 6.12
C PRO A 88 -13.67 2.63 6.07
N ASP A 89 -14.43 2.76 4.99
CA ASP A 89 -15.70 2.05 4.82
C ASP A 89 -15.57 0.53 5.00
N LEU A 90 -14.45 -0.03 4.51
CA LEU A 90 -14.11 -1.45 4.67
C LEU A 90 -14.03 -1.90 6.15
N LEU A 91 -13.67 -0.97 7.05
CA LEU A 91 -13.54 -1.23 8.47
C LEU A 91 -14.77 -0.80 9.28
N MET A 92 -15.71 -0.06 8.68
CA MET A 92 -16.87 0.51 9.37
C MET A 92 -17.70 -0.57 10.08
N GLY A 93 -17.95 -1.71 9.42
CA GLY A 93 -18.67 -2.83 10.04
C GLY A 93 -17.97 -3.39 11.29
N ARG A 94 -16.64 -3.54 11.25
CA ARG A 94 -15.82 -4.00 12.39
C ARG A 94 -15.73 -2.96 13.50
N PHE A 95 -15.67 -1.68 13.11
CA PHE A 95 -15.66 -0.55 14.03
C PHE A 95 -16.95 -0.48 14.84
N ILE A 96 -18.11 -0.66 14.18
CA ILE A 96 -19.42 -0.72 14.83
C ILE A 96 -19.53 -1.99 15.69
N GLY A 97 -19.16 -3.14 15.12
CA GLY A 97 -19.27 -4.46 15.75
C GLY A 97 -20.70 -5.00 15.77
N THR A 98 -20.85 -6.30 16.02
CA THR A 98 -22.14 -6.98 16.08
C THR A 98 -23.07 -6.28 17.09
N LYS A 99 -24.28 -5.91 16.66
CA LYS A 99 -25.26 -5.15 17.47
C LYS A 99 -24.70 -3.83 18.04
N ALA A 100 -23.76 -3.21 17.33
CA ALA A 100 -23.04 -2.01 17.73
C ALA A 100 -22.24 -2.15 19.04
N MET A 101 -21.84 -3.37 19.40
CA MET A 101 -21.16 -3.64 20.67
C MET A 101 -19.83 -2.90 20.82
N ASN A 102 -19.02 -2.84 19.75
CA ASN A 102 -17.72 -2.17 19.79
C ASN A 102 -17.90 -0.65 19.93
N LYS A 103 -18.79 -0.07 19.12
CA LYS A 103 -19.18 1.35 19.21
C LYS A 103 -19.66 1.70 20.62
N LYS A 104 -20.62 0.96 21.18
CA LYS A 104 -21.19 1.22 22.51
C LYS A 104 -20.13 1.14 23.61
N LYS A 105 -19.27 0.12 23.55
CA LYS A 105 -18.15 -0.02 24.51
C LYS A 105 -17.20 1.19 24.45
N MET A 106 -16.89 1.69 23.26
CA MET A 106 -16.06 2.88 23.08
C MET A 106 -16.76 4.14 23.63
N GLU A 107 -18.04 4.34 23.31
CA GLU A 107 -18.88 5.43 23.83
C GLU A 107 -18.94 5.44 25.37
N GLU A 108 -19.20 4.29 25.99
CA GLU A 108 -19.27 4.13 27.45
C GLU A 108 -17.92 4.43 28.12
N SER A 109 -16.83 3.87 27.60
CA SER A 109 -15.50 4.03 28.21
C SER A 109 -14.94 5.45 28.10
N THR A 110 -15.38 6.20 27.08
CA THR A 110 -14.89 7.57 26.80
C THR A 110 -15.88 8.65 27.21
N ARG A 111 -17.11 8.29 27.58
CA ARG A 111 -18.23 9.23 27.82
C ARG A 111 -18.49 10.14 26.61
N CYS A 112 -18.49 9.52 25.43
CA CYS A 112 -18.78 10.18 24.16
C CYS A 112 -19.99 9.55 23.48
N ASN A 113 -20.58 10.28 22.54
CA ASN A 113 -21.47 9.76 21.53
C ASN A 113 -20.75 9.76 20.18
N ILE A 114 -20.83 8.64 19.46
CA ILE A 114 -20.24 8.47 18.12
C ILE A 114 -21.39 8.40 17.12
N GLN A 115 -21.40 9.31 16.16
CA GLN A 115 -22.32 9.31 15.03
C GLN A 115 -21.66 8.64 13.83
N ILE A 116 -22.35 7.64 13.28
CA ILE A 116 -21.88 6.86 12.13
C ILE A 116 -22.42 7.50 10.85
N PRO A 117 -21.57 7.77 9.86
CA PRO A 117 -22.02 8.34 8.60
C PRO A 117 -22.91 7.34 7.83
N GLN A 118 -23.71 7.84 6.89
CA GLN A 118 -24.47 6.95 5.99
C GLN A 118 -23.54 5.99 5.24
N LYS A 119 -24.01 4.75 5.06
CA LYS A 119 -23.27 3.68 4.39
C LYS A 119 -22.89 4.11 2.97
N GLY A 120 -21.61 4.01 2.64
CA GLY A 120 -21.07 4.38 1.33
C GLY A 120 -20.84 5.89 1.15
N SER A 121 -21.01 6.70 2.20
CA SER A 121 -20.53 8.08 2.20
C SER A 121 -19.09 8.14 2.69
N SER A 122 -18.26 9.00 2.09
CA SER A 122 -16.88 9.25 2.52
C SER A 122 -16.78 10.18 3.75
N SER A 123 -17.87 10.33 4.49
CA SER A 123 -17.97 11.26 5.61
C SER A 123 -17.26 10.69 6.85
N PRO A 124 -16.66 11.53 7.71
CA PRO A 124 -16.00 11.05 8.93
C PRO A 124 -17.02 10.50 9.95
N VAL A 125 -16.57 9.75 10.95
CA VAL A 125 -17.36 9.59 12.18
C VAL A 125 -17.28 10.87 12.99
N VAL A 126 -18.40 11.29 13.59
CA VAL A 126 -18.43 12.49 14.42
C VAL A 126 -18.61 12.10 15.88
N ILE A 127 -17.78 12.68 16.73
CA ILE A 127 -17.68 12.35 18.16
C ILE A 127 -18.13 13.57 18.93
N TYR A 128 -19.04 13.38 19.89
CA TYR A 128 -19.52 14.44 20.75
C TYR A 128 -19.35 14.09 22.22
N SER A 129 -18.98 15.06 23.05
CA SER A 129 -19.06 14.94 24.50
C SER A 129 -19.44 16.27 25.14
N THR A 130 -20.51 16.25 25.95
CA THR A 130 -20.88 17.36 26.83
C THR A 130 -20.03 17.39 28.12
N VAL A 131 -19.27 16.31 28.38
CA VAL A 131 -18.50 16.16 29.61
C VAL A 131 -17.18 16.92 29.57
N GLY A 132 -16.51 16.95 28.42
CA GLY A 132 -15.30 17.72 28.26
C GLY A 132 -14.47 17.32 27.04
N LYS A 133 -13.51 18.19 26.70
CA LYS A 133 -12.58 18.01 25.58
C LYS A 133 -11.80 16.70 25.67
N SER A 134 -11.30 16.35 26.87
CA SER A 134 -10.49 15.16 27.10
C SER A 134 -11.22 13.84 26.83
N CYS A 135 -12.56 13.83 26.93
CA CYS A 135 -13.37 12.68 26.52
C CYS A 135 -13.30 12.47 25.01
N VAL A 136 -13.42 13.55 24.22
CA VAL A 136 -13.31 13.50 22.76
C VAL A 136 -11.90 13.10 22.34
N GLU A 137 -10.86 13.66 22.98
CA GLU A 137 -9.45 13.28 22.75
C GLU A 137 -9.25 11.77 22.98
N SER A 138 -9.71 11.24 24.12
CA SER A 138 -9.61 9.82 24.43
C SER A 138 -10.37 8.93 23.43
N CYS A 139 -11.51 9.37 22.92
CA CYS A 139 -12.26 8.64 21.90
C CYS A 139 -11.53 8.63 20.55
N LEU A 140 -10.96 9.76 20.14
CA LEU A 140 -10.11 9.84 18.95
C LEU A 140 -8.91 8.88 19.05
N ASP A 141 -8.23 8.85 20.20
CA ASP A 141 -7.10 7.93 20.44
C ASP A 141 -7.53 6.45 20.36
N GLN A 142 -8.71 6.10 20.86
CA GLN A 142 -9.23 4.73 20.77
C GLN A 142 -9.58 4.33 19.32
N ILE A 143 -10.10 5.27 18.51
CA ILE A 143 -10.35 5.03 17.08
C ILE A 143 -9.02 4.82 16.34
N GLU A 144 -8.02 5.65 16.63
CA GLU A 144 -6.68 5.54 16.05
C GLU A 144 -6.05 4.18 16.40
N LEU A 145 -6.11 3.78 17.68
CA LEU A 145 -5.65 2.46 18.13
C LEU A 145 -6.41 1.31 17.44
N PHE A 146 -7.72 1.44 17.23
CA PHE A 146 -8.51 0.47 16.48
C PHE A 146 -7.99 0.33 15.04
N LEU A 147 -7.77 1.45 14.34
CA LEU A 147 -7.26 1.44 12.97
C LEU A 147 -5.86 0.82 12.88
N CYS A 148 -4.96 1.16 13.80
CA CYS A 148 -3.63 0.55 13.87
C CYS A 148 -3.72 -0.96 14.10
N THR A 149 -4.60 -1.40 15.00
CA THR A 149 -4.84 -2.83 15.24
C THR A 149 -5.39 -3.56 14.01
N GLN A 150 -6.34 -2.95 13.28
CA GLN A 150 -6.86 -3.54 12.04
C GLN A 150 -5.76 -3.65 10.98
N ARG A 151 -4.87 -2.67 10.92
CA ARG A 151 -3.72 -2.66 9.99
C ARG A 151 -2.70 -3.73 10.33
N GLU A 152 -2.41 -3.95 11.62
CA GLU A 152 -1.53 -5.02 12.09
C GLU A 152 -2.10 -6.43 11.83
N ARG A 153 -3.42 -6.59 11.89
CA ARG A 153 -4.08 -7.86 11.55
C ARG A 153 -4.19 -8.09 10.05
N SER A 154 -4.13 -7.03 9.25
CA SER A 154 -4.24 -7.12 7.80
C SER A 154 -2.90 -7.45 7.12
N GLY A 155 -2.98 -8.11 5.97
CA GLY A 155 -1.85 -8.25 5.06
C GLY A 155 -1.51 -6.94 4.35
N PRO A 156 -0.33 -6.84 3.71
CA PRO A 156 -0.03 -5.71 2.85
C PRO A 156 -0.95 -5.69 1.62
N SER A 157 -1.35 -4.48 1.22
CA SER A 157 -2.20 -4.27 0.04
C SER A 157 -1.48 -3.49 -1.06
N HIS A 158 -0.57 -2.57 -0.71
CA HIS A 158 0.13 -1.74 -1.67
C HIS A 158 1.64 -1.70 -1.41
N PHE A 159 2.38 -1.22 -2.40
CA PHE A 159 3.81 -0.93 -2.28
C PHE A 159 4.19 0.27 -3.13
N VAL A 160 5.22 1.00 -2.69
CA VAL A 160 5.91 1.98 -3.53
C VAL A 160 7.01 1.27 -4.31
N SER A 161 7.05 1.52 -5.62
CA SER A 161 8.04 0.91 -6.50
C SER A 161 8.72 1.88 -7.45
N LEU A 162 9.93 1.48 -7.85
CA LEU A 162 10.57 1.94 -9.07
C LEU A 162 10.28 0.92 -10.18
N PRO A 163 9.63 1.32 -11.27
CA PRO A 163 9.33 0.39 -12.36
C PRO A 163 10.59 0.00 -13.13
N LEU A 164 10.75 -1.31 -13.38
CA LEU A 164 11.82 -1.88 -14.20
C LEU A 164 11.28 -2.65 -15.41
N ASN A 165 9.97 -2.58 -15.63
CA ASN A 165 9.28 -3.15 -16.79
C ASN A 165 9.46 -2.25 -18.03
N VAL A 166 10.70 -1.99 -18.39
CA VAL A 166 11.13 -1.15 -19.51
C VAL A 166 12.28 -1.83 -20.26
N GLU A 167 12.53 -1.42 -21.49
CA GLU A 167 13.71 -1.87 -22.22
C GLU A 167 14.99 -1.15 -21.72
N PRO A 168 16.16 -1.81 -21.73
CA PRO A 168 16.42 -3.18 -22.21
C PRO A 168 16.16 -4.29 -21.18
N ILE A 169 15.71 -3.95 -19.96
CA ILE A 169 15.58 -4.91 -18.85
C ILE A 169 14.63 -6.04 -19.19
N MET A 170 13.48 -5.74 -19.80
CA MET A 170 12.48 -6.75 -20.17
C MET A 170 13.03 -7.77 -21.17
N SER A 171 13.69 -7.33 -22.24
CA SER A 171 14.29 -8.23 -23.23
C SER A 171 15.40 -9.09 -22.61
N ASN A 172 16.25 -8.48 -21.79
CA ASN A 172 17.34 -9.20 -21.12
C ASN A 172 16.83 -10.19 -20.06
N TYR A 173 15.69 -9.90 -19.43
CA TYR A 173 15.01 -10.83 -18.52
C TYR A 173 14.49 -12.08 -19.25
N GLU A 174 13.86 -11.93 -20.42
CA GLU A 174 13.42 -13.08 -21.20
C GLU A 174 14.60 -13.89 -21.72
N LYS A 175 15.65 -13.21 -22.21
CA LYS A 175 16.90 -13.87 -22.59
C LYS A 175 17.53 -14.65 -21.43
N PHE A 176 17.52 -14.07 -20.22
CA PHE A 176 17.98 -14.76 -19.02
C PHE A 176 17.20 -16.05 -18.75
N LYS A 177 15.87 -16.02 -18.85
CA LYS A 177 15.02 -17.22 -18.68
C LYS A 177 15.34 -18.30 -19.72
N GLU A 178 15.52 -17.91 -20.98
CA GLU A 178 15.92 -18.84 -22.04
C GLU A 178 17.27 -19.50 -21.74
N GLU A 179 18.28 -18.72 -21.35
CA GLU A 179 19.60 -19.25 -21.01
C GLU A 179 19.58 -20.14 -19.75
N VAL A 180 18.80 -19.78 -18.74
CA VAL A 180 18.62 -20.59 -17.52
C VAL A 180 17.99 -21.95 -17.82
N SER A 181 17.03 -22.00 -18.75
CA SER A 181 16.39 -23.27 -19.14
C SER A 181 17.36 -24.30 -19.73
N THR A 182 18.57 -23.87 -20.14
CA THR A 182 19.62 -24.76 -20.64
C THR A 182 20.42 -25.47 -19.55
N VAL A 183 20.31 -25.03 -18.29
CA VAL A 183 21.07 -25.59 -17.16
C VAL A 183 20.20 -26.01 -15.98
N ALA A 184 19.04 -25.39 -15.76
CA ALA A 184 18.18 -25.72 -14.64
C ALA A 184 16.73 -25.89 -15.07
N ILE A 185 16.05 -26.87 -14.46
CA ILE A 185 14.61 -27.07 -14.62
C ILE A 185 13.90 -26.25 -13.55
N ILE A 186 13.41 -25.07 -13.94
CA ILE A 186 12.63 -24.20 -13.07
C ILE A 186 11.17 -24.22 -13.53
N ASP A 187 10.24 -24.40 -12.59
CA ASP A 187 8.80 -24.36 -12.88
C ASP A 187 8.44 -23.04 -13.61
N PRO A 188 7.87 -23.09 -14.82
CA PRO A 188 7.47 -21.90 -15.56
C PRO A 188 6.56 -20.94 -14.76
N ASN A 189 5.78 -21.44 -13.82
CA ASN A 189 4.80 -20.66 -13.04
C ASN A 189 5.41 -19.85 -11.90
N ILE A 190 6.67 -20.14 -11.51
CA ILE A 190 7.33 -19.38 -10.45
C ILE A 190 8.06 -18.13 -10.96
N TRP A 191 8.19 -17.98 -12.29
CA TRP A 191 8.75 -16.78 -12.90
C TRP A 191 7.82 -15.58 -12.73
N VAL A 192 8.41 -14.43 -12.36
CA VAL A 192 7.70 -13.16 -12.35
C VAL A 192 7.39 -12.72 -13.77
N LEU A 193 6.16 -12.30 -14.05
CA LEU A 193 5.85 -11.75 -15.39
C LEU A 193 6.73 -10.54 -15.69
N ARG A 194 7.24 -10.41 -16.92
CA ARG A 194 8.08 -9.27 -17.33
C ARG A 194 7.45 -7.90 -17.06
N GLY A 195 6.11 -7.80 -17.16
CA GLY A 195 5.35 -6.58 -16.85
C GLY A 195 5.35 -6.21 -15.36
N LYS A 196 5.70 -7.16 -14.49
CA LYS A 196 5.79 -6.99 -13.03
C LYS A 196 7.21 -6.72 -12.54
N LEU A 197 8.21 -6.54 -13.40
CA LEU A 197 9.57 -6.23 -12.94
C LEU A 197 9.61 -4.83 -12.30
N HIS A 198 10.08 -4.77 -11.05
CA HIS A 198 10.16 -3.53 -10.26
C HIS A 198 11.16 -3.68 -9.11
N LEU A 199 11.51 -2.55 -8.49
CA LEU A 199 12.13 -2.51 -7.16
C LEU A 199 11.12 -2.03 -6.13
N THR A 200 10.95 -2.79 -5.05
CA THR A 200 10.07 -2.41 -3.94
C THR A 200 10.81 -1.52 -2.95
N LEU A 201 10.34 -0.29 -2.74
CA LEU A 201 10.93 0.66 -1.79
C LEU A 201 10.28 0.59 -0.41
N SER A 202 8.96 0.43 -0.36
CA SER A 202 8.17 0.34 0.86
C SER A 202 6.89 -0.43 0.62
N ILE A 203 6.38 -1.10 1.66
CA ILE A 203 5.14 -1.87 1.64
C ILE A 203 4.18 -1.25 2.65
N MET A 204 2.89 -1.26 2.34
CA MET A 204 1.85 -0.66 3.16
C MET A 204 0.54 -1.44 3.06
N THR A 205 -0.35 -1.17 4.01
CA THR A 205 -1.73 -1.65 3.99
C THR A 205 -2.58 -0.42 3.90
N LEU A 206 -3.16 -0.15 2.74
CA LEU A 206 -4.13 0.93 2.52
C LEU A 206 -5.53 0.34 2.35
N PHE A 207 -6.51 0.96 2.98
CA PHE A 207 -7.89 0.48 3.05
C PHE A 207 -8.80 1.09 1.98
N ASP A 208 -8.47 2.25 1.44
CA ASP A 208 -9.29 2.97 0.45
C ASP A 208 -8.43 3.94 -0.40
N ASP A 209 -9.09 4.63 -1.32
CA ASP A 209 -8.44 5.53 -2.26
C ASP A 209 -8.08 6.89 -1.62
N ASN A 210 -8.73 7.26 -0.51
CA ASN A 210 -8.36 8.46 0.26
C ASN A 210 -6.99 8.27 0.92
N GLU A 211 -6.72 7.09 1.48
CA GLU A 211 -5.40 6.74 1.98
C GLU A 211 -4.36 6.71 0.85
N VAL A 212 -4.70 6.18 -0.33
CA VAL A 212 -3.81 6.22 -1.51
C VAL A 212 -3.45 7.66 -1.88
N GLU A 213 -4.44 8.55 -1.98
CA GLU A 213 -4.22 9.95 -2.33
C GLU A 213 -3.36 10.66 -1.28
N LYS A 214 -3.61 10.42 0.01
CA LYS A 214 -2.82 10.98 1.11
C LYS A 214 -1.35 10.56 1.03
N ILE A 215 -1.09 9.27 0.76
CA ILE A 215 0.27 8.76 0.54
C ILE A 215 0.89 9.37 -0.72
N GLY A 216 0.12 9.43 -1.82
CA GLY A 216 0.56 10.01 -3.08
C GLY A 216 1.04 11.45 -2.93
N LYS A 217 0.23 12.30 -2.28
CA LYS A 217 0.57 13.69 -1.96
C LYS A 217 1.84 13.80 -1.11
N ARG A 218 2.01 12.92 -0.11
CA ARG A 218 3.24 12.90 0.70
C ARG A 218 4.47 12.55 -0.14
N ILE A 219 4.33 11.62 -1.09
CA ILE A 219 5.42 11.26 -2.00
C ILE A 219 5.74 12.44 -2.93
N ASP A 220 4.74 13.13 -3.48
CA ASP A 220 4.95 14.32 -4.31
C ASP A 220 5.68 15.43 -3.54
N GLU A 221 5.23 15.74 -2.32
CA GLU A 221 5.93 16.70 -1.46
C GLU A 221 7.38 16.30 -1.20
N LEU A 222 7.64 15.02 -0.93
CA LEU A 222 9.00 14.50 -0.74
C LEU A 222 9.84 14.64 -2.01
N VAL A 223 9.23 14.40 -3.16
CA VAL A 223 9.88 14.52 -4.46
C VAL A 223 10.27 15.96 -4.73
N GLU A 224 9.34 16.90 -4.57
CA GLU A 224 9.56 18.33 -4.76
C GLU A 224 10.60 18.90 -3.80
N THR A 225 10.52 18.54 -2.51
CA THR A 225 11.35 19.17 -1.48
C THR A 225 12.74 18.54 -1.33
N LYS A 226 12.92 17.26 -1.67
CA LYS A 226 14.17 16.52 -1.41
C LYS A 226 14.70 15.76 -2.62
N ILE A 227 13.89 14.92 -3.26
CA ILE A 227 14.41 13.96 -4.25
C ILE A 227 14.84 14.67 -5.54
N ARG A 228 14.09 15.65 -6.06
CA ARG A 228 14.47 16.42 -7.25
C ARG A 228 15.84 17.08 -7.11
N ALA A 229 16.10 17.70 -5.96
CA ALA A 229 17.39 18.30 -5.63
C ALA A 229 18.51 17.24 -5.55
N LEU A 230 18.23 16.11 -4.90
CA LEU A 230 19.17 14.98 -4.79
C LEU A 230 19.57 14.42 -6.17
N LEU A 231 18.60 14.32 -7.08
CA LEU A 231 18.79 13.80 -8.44
C LEU A 231 19.19 14.89 -9.45
N LYS A 232 19.33 16.15 -9.01
CA LYS A 232 19.64 17.30 -9.87
C LYS A 232 18.66 17.45 -11.05
N ASN A 233 17.36 17.20 -10.79
CA ASN A 233 16.28 17.21 -11.78
C ASN A 233 16.51 16.29 -13.00
N LYS A 234 17.18 15.15 -12.77
CA LYS A 234 17.39 14.13 -13.79
C LYS A 234 16.73 12.82 -13.37
N PRO A 235 16.29 11.99 -14.33
CA PRO A 235 15.92 10.61 -14.02
C PRO A 235 17.02 9.89 -13.25
N MET A 236 16.62 8.99 -12.36
CA MET A 236 17.55 8.20 -11.56
C MET A 236 18.07 7.03 -12.38
N LYS A 237 19.37 6.98 -12.60
CA LYS A 237 20.01 5.88 -13.32
C LYS A 237 20.17 4.66 -12.42
N VAL A 238 19.61 3.53 -12.83
CA VAL A 238 19.66 2.26 -12.12
C VAL A 238 20.24 1.17 -13.02
N SER A 239 21.26 0.48 -12.54
CA SER A 239 21.88 -0.69 -13.17
C SER A 239 21.42 -1.96 -12.46
N ILE A 240 20.98 -2.95 -13.22
CA ILE A 240 20.49 -4.24 -12.71
C ILE A 240 21.49 -5.31 -13.14
N LYS A 241 22.31 -5.78 -12.20
CA LYS A 241 23.40 -6.70 -12.51
C LYS A 241 23.68 -7.64 -11.35
N GLY A 242 23.88 -8.90 -11.72
CA GLY A 242 24.20 -9.99 -10.82
C GLY A 242 22.99 -10.52 -10.07
N LEU A 243 23.16 -11.71 -9.52
CA LEU A 243 22.10 -12.47 -8.88
C LEU A 243 22.28 -12.55 -7.37
N GLY A 244 21.18 -12.71 -6.68
CA GLY A 244 21.12 -13.15 -5.29
C GLY A 244 19.82 -13.90 -5.06
N HIS A 245 19.70 -14.49 -3.87
CA HIS A 245 18.55 -15.28 -3.52
C HIS A 245 18.19 -15.15 -2.04
N PHE A 246 16.95 -15.54 -1.70
CA PHE A 246 16.53 -15.80 -0.33
C PHE A 246 16.32 -17.30 -0.19
N GLY A 247 16.98 -17.93 0.78
CA GLY A 247 17.05 -19.38 0.94
C GLY A 247 18.20 -19.76 1.87
N ASP A 248 18.73 -20.95 1.65
CA ASP A 248 20.05 -21.39 2.14
C ASP A 248 21.21 -20.61 1.49
N GLU A 249 22.44 -20.82 1.95
CA GLU A 249 23.61 -20.11 1.41
C GLU A 249 23.99 -20.57 0.00
N ASP A 250 23.89 -21.87 -0.27
CA ASP A 250 24.33 -22.51 -1.52
C ASP A 250 23.30 -22.38 -2.67
N GLY A 251 22.07 -21.98 -2.36
CA GLY A 251 20.98 -21.80 -3.33
C GLY A 251 20.24 -23.08 -3.68
N THR A 252 20.48 -24.18 -2.96
CA THR A 252 19.76 -25.46 -3.17
C THR A 252 18.32 -25.41 -2.64
N GLU A 253 18.07 -24.55 -1.66
CA GLU A 253 16.77 -24.30 -1.03
C GLU A 253 16.32 -22.84 -1.24
N THR A 254 16.22 -22.43 -2.51
CA THR A 254 15.83 -21.06 -2.86
C THR A 254 14.32 -20.87 -2.78
N ARG A 255 13.88 -19.78 -2.17
CA ARG A 255 12.48 -19.31 -2.18
C ARG A 255 12.25 -18.13 -3.12
N VAL A 256 13.27 -17.28 -3.27
CA VAL A 256 13.22 -16.11 -4.16
C VAL A 256 14.55 -15.99 -4.86
N LEU A 257 14.54 -15.96 -6.19
CA LEU A 257 15.69 -15.58 -7.02
C LEU A 257 15.50 -14.13 -7.47
N PHE A 258 16.53 -13.31 -7.34
CA PHE A 258 16.45 -11.89 -7.66
C PHE A 258 17.72 -11.34 -8.32
N ALA A 259 17.57 -10.26 -9.07
CA ALA A 259 18.68 -9.46 -9.57
C ALA A 259 19.00 -8.31 -8.61
N LYS A 260 20.29 -7.94 -8.56
CA LYS A 260 20.81 -6.89 -7.67
C LYS A 260 20.81 -5.53 -8.38
N PRO A 261 20.10 -4.53 -7.84
CA PRO A 261 20.15 -3.17 -8.34
C PRO A 261 21.33 -2.40 -7.75
N SER A 262 21.85 -1.46 -8.53
CA SER A 262 22.84 -0.48 -8.10
C SER A 262 22.57 0.84 -8.81
N GLY A 263 22.90 1.95 -8.19
CA GLY A 263 22.70 3.27 -8.77
C GLY A 263 23.19 4.35 -7.83
N ASP A 264 23.65 5.46 -8.39
CA ASP A 264 23.92 6.64 -7.58
C ASP A 264 22.59 7.12 -6.98
N LYS A 265 22.61 7.47 -5.69
CA LYS A 265 21.46 7.97 -4.93
C LYS A 265 20.29 7.00 -4.72
N LEU A 266 20.34 5.78 -5.24
CA LEU A 266 19.26 4.79 -5.11
C LEU A 266 18.93 4.47 -3.65
N ASN A 267 19.96 4.27 -2.82
CA ASN A 267 19.76 3.98 -1.40
C ASN A 267 19.28 5.22 -0.62
N GLU A 268 19.77 6.41 -0.95
CA GLU A 268 19.26 7.65 -0.37
C GLU A 268 17.79 7.90 -0.70
N VAL A 269 17.37 7.73 -1.96
CA VAL A 269 15.96 7.84 -2.39
C VAL A 269 15.10 6.80 -1.67
N ARG A 270 15.54 5.54 -1.64
CA ARG A 270 14.86 4.47 -0.89
C ARG A 270 14.65 4.86 0.57
N LYS A 271 15.69 5.36 1.24
CA LYS A 271 15.64 5.76 2.65
C LYS A 271 14.68 6.92 2.86
N LEU A 272 14.71 7.94 1.99
CA LEU A 272 13.80 9.07 2.05
C LEU A 272 12.33 8.63 1.92
N VAL A 273 12.02 7.78 0.94
CA VAL A 273 10.67 7.23 0.77
C VAL A 273 10.25 6.41 1.99
N TYR A 274 11.13 5.54 2.48
CA TYR A 274 10.84 4.72 3.66
C TYR A 274 10.57 5.57 4.91
N ASP A 275 11.43 6.55 5.20
CA ASP A 275 11.28 7.43 6.36
C ASP A 275 10.00 8.26 6.28
N ALA A 276 9.70 8.84 5.11
CA ALA A 276 8.49 9.65 4.91
C ALA A 276 7.20 8.85 5.10
N LEU A 277 7.18 7.57 4.71
CA LEU A 277 6.02 6.70 4.87
C LEU A 277 5.90 6.14 6.28
N ARG A 278 7.02 5.89 6.95
CA ARG A 278 7.03 5.46 8.37
C ARG A 278 6.40 6.51 9.27
N GLU A 279 6.61 7.79 8.98
CA GLU A 279 6.03 8.92 9.73
C GLU A 279 4.50 9.00 9.64
N MET A 280 3.88 8.37 8.64
CA MET A 280 2.43 8.48 8.42
C MET A 280 1.59 7.46 9.21
N ASP A 281 2.20 6.47 9.84
CA ASP A 281 1.55 5.37 10.59
C ASP A 281 0.49 4.56 9.79
N LEU A 282 0.56 4.61 8.46
CA LEU A 282 -0.37 3.93 7.53
C LEU A 282 0.13 2.54 7.09
N GLY A 283 0.98 1.88 7.87
CA GLY A 283 1.47 0.54 7.56
C GLY A 283 1.84 -0.23 8.82
N LYS A 284 1.99 -1.55 8.69
CA LYS A 284 2.76 -2.30 9.68
C LYS A 284 4.11 -1.61 9.82
N LYS A 285 4.55 -1.36 11.06
CA LYS A 285 5.94 -0.99 11.33
C LYS A 285 6.82 -2.12 10.83
N ILE A 286 7.24 -2.03 9.57
CA ILE A 286 8.21 -2.95 9.01
C ILE A 286 9.44 -2.74 9.85
N LYS A 287 9.87 -3.76 10.58
CA LYS A 287 11.21 -3.80 11.19
C LYS A 287 12.19 -3.81 10.03
N ASN A 288 12.52 -2.65 9.50
CA ASN A 288 13.43 -2.54 8.37
C ASN A 288 14.80 -2.14 8.90
N ASP A 289 15.55 -3.12 9.40
CA ASP A 289 17.00 -2.96 9.54
C ASP A 289 17.79 -3.59 8.36
N GLY A 290 17.12 -4.33 7.44
CA GLY A 290 17.88 -5.19 6.52
C GLY A 290 17.20 -5.73 5.24
N THR A 291 16.07 -5.22 4.73
CA THR A 291 15.63 -5.71 3.39
C THR A 291 16.65 -5.31 2.33
N VAL A 292 17.16 -6.29 1.59
CA VAL A 292 17.99 -6.07 0.42
C VAL A 292 17.09 -5.56 -0.70
N LEU A 293 17.43 -4.41 -1.30
CA LEU A 293 16.72 -3.91 -2.47
C LEU A 293 16.98 -4.88 -3.64
N HIS A 294 15.94 -5.33 -4.34
CA HIS A 294 16.08 -6.38 -5.34
C HIS A 294 14.98 -6.30 -6.41
N MET A 295 15.27 -6.82 -7.60
CA MET A 295 14.29 -7.10 -8.65
C MET A 295 13.99 -8.60 -8.65
N THR A 296 12.81 -9.00 -8.19
CA THR A 296 12.44 -10.43 -8.13
C THR A 296 12.31 -11.02 -9.53
N LEU A 297 12.99 -12.14 -9.76
CA LEU A 297 12.99 -12.87 -11.04
C LEU A 297 12.07 -14.08 -10.98
N ALA A 298 12.15 -14.86 -9.90
CA ALA A 298 11.32 -16.03 -9.64
C ALA A 298 11.03 -16.16 -8.13
N LYS A 299 9.87 -16.69 -7.78
CA LYS A 299 9.48 -16.94 -6.38
C LYS A 299 8.45 -18.05 -6.24
N VAL A 300 8.55 -18.79 -5.15
CA VAL A 300 7.50 -19.71 -4.67
C VAL A 300 6.56 -18.99 -3.71
N TRP A 301 5.32 -19.48 -3.62
CA TRP A 301 4.24 -18.82 -2.87
C TRP A 301 4.02 -19.41 -1.48
N SER A 302 4.27 -20.72 -1.32
CA SER A 302 4.25 -21.41 -0.03
C SER A 302 5.60 -21.28 0.66
N LYS A 303 5.59 -21.16 2.00
CA LYS A 303 6.81 -21.00 2.80
C LYS A 303 7.64 -22.29 2.86
N GLU A 304 6.98 -23.42 2.64
CA GLU A 304 7.51 -24.77 2.68
C GLU A 304 8.10 -25.20 1.32
N GLN A 305 7.77 -24.48 0.25
CA GLN A 305 8.31 -24.74 -1.08
C GLN A 305 9.68 -24.09 -1.25
N VAL A 306 10.54 -24.77 -2.00
CA VAL A 306 11.86 -24.30 -2.44
C VAL A 306 12.15 -24.81 -3.84
N PHE A 307 13.11 -24.19 -4.51
CA PHE A 307 13.65 -24.63 -5.80
C PHE A 307 15.16 -24.47 -5.83
N ASP A 308 15.85 -25.33 -6.59
CA ASP A 308 17.30 -25.30 -6.69
C ASP A 308 17.74 -24.25 -7.72
N THR A 309 18.59 -23.31 -7.29
CA THR A 309 19.22 -22.31 -8.17
C THR A 309 20.74 -22.38 -8.15
N SER A 310 21.35 -23.41 -7.54
CA SER A 310 22.80 -23.54 -7.40
C SER A 310 23.54 -23.45 -8.74
N GLU A 311 23.09 -24.18 -9.77
CA GLU A 311 23.67 -24.11 -11.13
C GLU A 311 23.43 -22.75 -11.80
N VAL A 312 22.25 -22.14 -11.55
CA VAL A 312 21.92 -20.81 -12.06
C VAL A 312 22.86 -19.76 -11.48
N LEU A 313 23.09 -19.81 -10.16
CA LEU A 313 24.02 -18.94 -9.47
C LEU A 313 25.45 -19.17 -9.95
N ALA A 314 25.89 -20.43 -10.10
CA ALA A 314 27.23 -20.75 -10.57
C ALA A 314 27.53 -20.18 -11.98
N LYS A 315 26.56 -20.27 -12.91
CA LYS A 315 26.75 -19.85 -14.31
C LYS A 315 26.42 -18.38 -14.55
N PHE A 316 25.41 -17.85 -13.87
CA PHE A 316 24.83 -16.54 -14.17
C PHE A 316 24.96 -15.53 -13.01
N ALA A 317 25.79 -15.78 -11.99
CA ALA A 317 26.01 -14.89 -10.84
C ALA A 317 26.19 -13.41 -11.21
N ASN A 318 26.81 -13.12 -12.36
CA ASN A 318 27.14 -11.76 -12.82
C ASN A 318 26.33 -11.31 -14.05
N PHE A 319 25.20 -11.97 -14.35
CA PHE A 319 24.36 -11.63 -15.50
C PHE A 319 23.96 -10.16 -15.46
N ASP A 320 24.08 -9.49 -16.61
CA ASP A 320 23.82 -8.06 -16.75
C ASP A 320 22.47 -7.86 -17.43
N PHE A 321 21.47 -7.42 -16.66
CA PHE A 321 20.14 -7.13 -17.19
C PHE A 321 20.10 -5.75 -17.86
N GLY A 322 21.12 -4.92 -17.66
CA GLY A 322 21.26 -3.60 -18.26
C GLY A 322 21.02 -2.45 -17.30
N CYS A 323 20.94 -1.25 -17.86
CA CYS A 323 20.83 0.00 -17.13
C CYS A 323 19.72 0.86 -17.72
N VAL A 324 18.94 1.50 -16.84
CA VAL A 324 17.76 2.29 -17.20
C VAL A 324 17.72 3.60 -16.42
N ASP A 325 17.08 4.58 -17.03
CA ASP A 325 16.75 5.84 -16.39
C ASP A 325 15.31 5.76 -15.86
N VAL A 326 15.15 5.78 -14.54
CA VAL A 326 13.85 5.71 -13.86
C VAL A 326 13.39 7.13 -13.54
N ALA A 327 12.26 7.53 -14.10
CA ALA A 327 11.72 8.89 -13.97
C ALA A 327 10.53 8.98 -13.01
N GLU A 328 10.07 7.88 -12.41
CA GLU A 328 8.85 7.89 -11.61
C GLU A 328 8.86 6.88 -10.45
N LEU A 329 8.09 7.21 -9.42
CA LEU A 329 7.66 6.33 -8.35
C LEU A 329 6.21 5.94 -8.59
N ARG A 330 5.86 4.68 -8.30
CA ARG A 330 4.49 4.18 -8.43
C ARG A 330 3.99 3.61 -7.11
N ILE A 331 2.76 3.96 -6.71
CA ILE A 331 2.00 3.18 -5.73
C ILE A 331 1.25 2.11 -6.50
N CYS A 332 1.54 0.84 -6.20
CA CYS A 332 1.01 -0.31 -6.89
C CYS A 332 0.14 -1.15 -5.95
N LEU A 333 -0.99 -1.64 -6.46
CA LEU A 333 -1.85 -2.61 -5.77
C LEU A 333 -1.26 -4.03 -5.95
N MET A 334 -1.03 -4.76 -4.85
CA MET A 334 -0.29 -6.03 -4.85
C MET A 334 -1.02 -7.18 -5.56
N HIS A 335 -2.33 -7.24 -5.41
CA HIS A 335 -3.13 -8.44 -5.73
C HIS A 335 -3.95 -8.29 -7.01
N GLN A 336 -3.75 -7.20 -7.75
CA GLN A 336 -4.52 -6.92 -8.97
C GLN A 336 -3.58 -6.54 -10.12
N LEU A 337 -3.91 -7.03 -11.31
CA LEU A 337 -3.20 -6.71 -12.54
C LEU A 337 -4.05 -5.84 -13.45
N ASP A 338 -3.36 -4.95 -14.14
CA ASP A 338 -3.95 -4.27 -15.29
C ASP A 338 -4.07 -5.28 -16.43
N SER A 339 -5.29 -5.50 -16.88
CA SER A 339 -5.64 -6.49 -17.90
C SER A 339 -5.04 -6.19 -19.26
N ASN A 340 -4.68 -4.94 -19.55
CA ASN A 340 -4.14 -4.51 -20.84
C ASN A 340 -2.61 -4.58 -20.87
N SER A 341 -1.94 -4.22 -19.77
CA SER A 341 -0.47 -4.12 -19.71
C SER A 341 0.22 -5.34 -19.08
N GLY A 342 -0.51 -6.16 -18.32
CA GLY A 342 0.08 -7.25 -17.53
C GLY A 342 0.98 -6.76 -16.39
N THR A 343 0.89 -5.48 -16.04
CA THR A 343 1.60 -4.86 -14.90
C THR A 343 0.74 -4.92 -13.65
N TYR A 344 1.33 -4.62 -12.48
CA TYR A 344 0.52 -4.27 -11.32
C TYR A 344 -0.42 -3.11 -11.65
N GLN A 345 -1.62 -3.12 -11.08
CA GLN A 345 -2.47 -1.95 -11.14
C GLN A 345 -1.81 -0.80 -10.39
N ILE A 346 -1.71 0.35 -11.07
CA ILE A 346 -1.07 1.55 -10.54
C ILE A 346 -2.16 2.44 -9.94
N SER A 347 -2.06 2.70 -8.65
CA SER A 347 -3.00 3.56 -7.91
C SER A 347 -2.55 5.02 -7.88
N TYR A 348 -1.25 5.28 -8.01
CA TYR A 348 -0.67 6.63 -8.01
C TYR A 348 0.69 6.66 -8.72
N VAL A 349 1.04 7.79 -9.34
CA VAL A 349 2.35 8.04 -9.96
C VAL A 349 2.89 9.38 -9.51
N SER A 350 4.17 9.41 -9.13
CA SER A 350 4.91 10.62 -8.79
C SER A 350 6.17 10.73 -9.66
N LEU A 351 6.38 11.87 -10.33
CA LEU A 351 7.47 12.07 -11.29
C LEU A 351 8.72 12.62 -10.59
N LEU A 352 9.84 11.91 -10.71
CA LEU A 352 11.12 12.24 -10.09
C LEU A 352 11.83 13.46 -10.73
N SER A 353 11.42 13.86 -11.93
CA SER A 353 12.03 14.92 -12.74
C SER A 353 11.01 15.83 -13.39
#